data_AF-L8PU95-F1
#
_entry.id   AF-L8PU95-F1
#
_cell.length_a   1.000
_cell.length_b   1.000
_cell.length_c   1.000
_cell.angle_alpha   90.00
_cell.angle_beta   90.00
_cell.angle_gamma   90.00
#
_symmetry.space_group_name_H-M   'P 1'
#
loop_
_entity.id
_entity.type
_entity.pdbx_description
1 polymer ?
#
loop_
_entity_poly.entity_id
_entity_poly.type
_entity_poly.pdbx_seq_one_letter_code
_entity_poly.pdbx_strand_id
1 'polypeptide(L)'
;MTAVAHRSEHGLLGYRDVPAEAYWGRYVAGITANIQALRAAVENSIGLVTALNPYIGYEAATGIAQEALATGRGVAELVLDKGLLPAGSLDELLRLEAVVPRPSRDPVTPWCDVIRRDPD
;
A
#
# COMPACT_ATOMS: atom_id res chain seq x y z
N MET A 1 2.47 -29.86 -24.41
CA MET A 1 1.78 -28.59 -24.07
C MET A 1 0.30 -28.89 -23.95
N THR A 2 -0.22 -28.96 -22.74
CA THR A 2 -1.66 -29.16 -22.51
C THR A 2 -2.38 -27.84 -22.78
N ALA A 3 -3.43 -27.85 -23.59
CA ALA A 3 -4.24 -26.66 -23.82
C ALA A 3 -4.92 -26.25 -22.50
N VAL A 4 -4.79 -24.99 -22.11
CA VAL A 4 -5.50 -24.44 -20.93
C VAL A 4 -6.96 -24.24 -21.30
N ALA A 5 -7.87 -24.89 -20.57
CA ALA A 5 -9.30 -24.72 -20.78
C ALA A 5 -9.73 -23.32 -20.31
N HIS A 6 -10.63 -22.68 -21.04
CA HIS A 6 -11.14 -21.34 -20.71
C HIS A 6 -12.65 -21.38 -20.53
N ARG A 7 -13.16 -20.51 -19.65
CA ARG A 7 -14.59 -20.20 -19.51
C ARG A 7 -14.85 -18.76 -19.92
N SER A 8 -15.93 -18.52 -20.65
CA SER A 8 -16.31 -17.17 -21.08
C SER A 8 -17.24 -16.54 -20.05
N GLU A 9 -16.80 -15.44 -19.45
CA GLU A 9 -17.60 -14.70 -18.47
C GLU A 9 -18.14 -13.40 -19.05
N HIS A 10 -19.45 -13.18 -18.90
CA HIS A 10 -20.15 -12.00 -19.41
C HIS A 10 -20.32 -10.95 -18.31
N GLY A 11 -20.27 -9.67 -18.68
CA GLY A 11 -20.59 -8.56 -17.80
C GLY A 11 -20.97 -7.31 -18.56
N LEU A 12 -21.16 -6.20 -17.85
CA LEU A 12 -21.61 -4.91 -18.43
C LEU A 12 -20.70 -4.37 -19.55
N LEU A 13 -19.41 -4.74 -19.54
CA LEU A 13 -18.40 -4.28 -20.50
C LEU A 13 -18.08 -5.32 -21.58
N GLY A 14 -18.94 -6.33 -21.77
CA GLY A 14 -18.73 -7.43 -22.72
C GLY A 14 -18.23 -8.72 -22.06
N TYR A 15 -17.76 -9.65 -22.88
CA TYR A 15 -17.28 -10.95 -22.43
C TYR A 15 -15.75 -10.99 -22.28
N ARG A 16 -15.25 -11.88 -21.42
CA ARG A 16 -13.82 -12.14 -21.25
C ARG A 16 -13.59 -13.62 -21.02
N ASP A 17 -12.61 -14.18 -21.71
CA ASP A 17 -12.15 -15.54 -21.45
C ASP A 17 -11.20 -15.55 -20.25
N VAL A 18 -11.51 -16.43 -19.30
CA VAL A 18 -10.76 -16.63 -18.06
C VAL A 18 -10.38 -18.11 -17.98
N PRO A 19 -9.17 -18.48 -17.51
CA PRO A 19 -8.81 -19.89 -17.34
C PRO A 19 -9.84 -20.61 -16.46
N ALA A 20 -10.31 -21.77 -16.89
CA ALA A 20 -11.43 -22.46 -16.26
C ALA A 20 -11.15 -22.79 -14.79
N GLU A 21 -9.89 -23.08 -14.46
CA GLU A 21 -9.38 -23.38 -13.11
C GLU A 21 -9.13 -22.15 -12.23
N ALA A 22 -9.14 -20.93 -12.78
CA ALA A 22 -8.87 -19.73 -12.00
C ALA A 22 -10.01 -19.49 -10.99
N TYR A 23 -9.66 -19.31 -9.71
CA TYR A 23 -10.63 -18.95 -8.67
C TYR A 23 -11.12 -17.49 -8.77
N TRP A 24 -10.40 -16.66 -9.54
CA TRP A 24 -10.77 -15.28 -9.85
C TRP A 24 -11.54 -15.20 -11.18
N GLY A 25 -12.31 -14.14 -11.36
CA GLY A 25 -13.11 -13.89 -12.57
C GLY A 25 -12.74 -12.60 -13.30
N ARG A 26 -13.50 -12.29 -14.35
CA ARG A 26 -13.29 -11.14 -15.26
C ARG A 26 -13.13 -9.80 -14.55
N TYR A 27 -13.84 -9.61 -13.43
CA TYR A 27 -13.81 -8.36 -12.68
C TYR A 27 -12.46 -8.17 -11.99
N VAL A 28 -11.94 -9.21 -11.36
CA VAL A 28 -10.60 -9.20 -10.74
C VAL A 28 -9.54 -8.98 -11.83
N ALA A 29 -9.69 -9.64 -12.99
CA ALA A 29 -8.82 -9.46 -14.14
C ALA A 29 -8.87 -8.06 -14.78
N GLY A 30 -9.91 -7.28 -14.48
CA GLY A 30 -10.14 -5.94 -14.98
C GLY A 30 -9.78 -4.84 -13.99
N ILE A 31 -9.30 -5.16 -12.78
CA ILE A 31 -8.92 -4.15 -11.79
C ILE A 31 -7.75 -3.32 -12.33
N THR A 32 -7.90 -2.00 -12.30
CA THR A 32 -6.84 -1.03 -12.62
C THR A 32 -6.70 -0.03 -11.48
N ALA A 33 -5.47 0.40 -11.20
CA ALA A 33 -5.20 1.36 -10.14
C ALA A 33 -5.48 2.81 -10.57
N ASN A 34 -6.16 3.58 -9.72
CA ASN A 34 -6.22 5.03 -9.84
C ASN A 34 -4.99 5.65 -9.15
N ILE A 35 -3.89 5.74 -9.89
CA ILE A 35 -2.58 6.13 -9.34
C ILE A 35 -2.61 7.52 -8.69
N GLN A 36 -3.32 8.49 -9.29
CA GLN A 36 -3.38 9.85 -8.77
C GLN A 36 -4.13 9.93 -7.44
N ALA A 37 -5.29 9.29 -7.33
CA ALA A 37 -6.05 9.25 -6.09
C ALA A 37 -5.29 8.52 -4.98
N LEU A 38 -4.63 7.40 -5.33
CA LEU A 38 -3.81 6.64 -4.38
C LEU A 38 -2.62 7.45 -3.87
N ARG A 39 -1.93 8.17 -4.76
CA ARG A 39 -0.82 9.07 -4.40
C ARG A 39 -1.29 10.14 -3.41
N ALA A 40 -2.35 10.86 -3.74
CA ALA A 40 -2.90 11.90 -2.88
C ALA A 40 -3.35 11.34 -1.52
N ALA A 41 -3.92 10.14 -1.48
CA ALA A 41 -4.31 9.50 -0.22
C ALA A 41 -3.11 9.20 0.69
N VAL A 42 -1.99 8.76 0.11
CA VAL A 42 -0.76 8.48 0.88
C VAL A 42 -0.10 9.78 1.34
N GLU A 43 0.06 10.77 0.46
CA GLU A 43 0.71 12.05 0.76
C GLU A 43 -0.02 12.84 1.87
N ASN A 44 -1.34 12.65 1.99
CA ASN A 44 -2.16 13.26 3.04
C ASN A 44 -2.41 12.34 4.25
N SER A 45 -1.79 11.16 4.29
CA SER A 45 -2.01 10.21 5.38
C SER A 45 -1.29 10.64 6.66
N ILE A 46 -2.03 10.72 7.76
CA ILE A 46 -1.48 10.93 9.10
C ILE A 46 -0.49 9.80 9.46
N GLY A 47 -0.70 8.59 8.93
CA GLY A 47 0.17 7.43 9.17
C GLY A 47 1.62 7.61 8.74
N LEU A 48 1.92 8.59 7.87
CA LEU A 48 3.30 8.95 7.49
C LEU A 48 4.16 9.35 8.69
N VAL A 49 3.55 9.90 9.75
CA VAL A 49 4.28 10.32 10.95
C VAL A 49 5.04 9.16 11.61
N THR A 50 4.58 7.92 11.44
CA THR A 50 5.22 6.72 12.00
C THR A 50 6.61 6.49 11.41
N ALA A 51 6.82 6.86 10.15
CA ALA A 51 8.13 6.78 9.51
C ALA A 51 9.15 7.76 10.12
N LEU A 52 8.65 8.82 10.78
CA LEU A 52 9.47 9.85 11.40
C LEU A 52 9.86 9.52 12.84
N ASN A 53 9.24 8.52 13.47
CA ASN A 53 9.52 8.11 14.86
C ASN A 53 11.02 7.96 15.18
N PRO A 54 11.87 7.34 14.33
CA PRO A 54 13.30 7.21 14.62
C PRO A 54 14.08 8.53 14.62
N TYR A 55 13.53 9.60 14.03
CA TYR A 55 14.21 10.87 13.81
C TYR A 55 13.73 11.97 14.75
N ILE A 56 12.42 12.04 15.01
CA ILE A 56 11.81 13.07 15.87
C ILE A 56 11.36 12.53 17.24
N GLY A 57 11.40 11.21 17.43
CA GLY A 57 10.93 10.53 18.64
C GLY A 57 9.41 10.33 18.68
N TYR A 58 8.98 9.34 19.46
CA TYR A 58 7.58 8.94 19.56
C TYR A 58 6.67 10.04 20.11
N GLU A 59 7.14 10.82 21.09
CA GLU A 59 6.35 11.88 21.71
C GLU A 59 6.03 13.00 20.71
N ALA A 60 7.05 13.51 20.00
CA ALA A 60 6.87 14.54 18.97
C ALA A 60 5.98 14.03 17.83
N ALA A 61 6.22 12.80 17.35
CA ALA A 61 5.40 12.18 16.32
C ALA A 61 3.94 12.02 16.74
N THR A 62 3.69 11.60 17.98
CA THR A 62 2.32 11.49 18.53
C THR A 62 1.64 12.86 18.58
N GLY A 63 2.35 13.90 19.00
CA GLY A 63 1.85 15.28 19.00
C GLY A 63 1.48 15.77 17.60
N ILE A 64 2.33 15.51 16.61
CA ILE A 64 2.05 15.83 15.19
C ILE A 64 0.80 15.08 14.71
N ALA A 65 0.66 13.79 15.04
CA ALA A 65 -0.49 12.99 14.64
C ALA A 65 -1.81 13.55 15.18
N GLN A 66 -1.82 13.94 16.46
CA GLN A 66 -2.98 14.55 17.12
C GLN A 66 -3.34 15.90 16.49
N GLU A 67 -2.33 16.74 16.21
CA GLU A 67 -2.54 18.04 15.60
C GLU A 67 -3.03 17.93 14.15
N ALA A 68 -2.47 17.01 13.35
CA ALA A 68 -2.92 16.72 12.00
C ALA A 68 -4.41 16.28 11.99
N LEU A 69 -4.79 15.42 12.95
CA LEU A 69 -6.18 14.97 13.09
C LEU A 69 -7.13 16.10 13.49
N ALA A 70 -6.71 16.99 14.40
CA ALA A 70 -7.53 18.09 14.89
C ALA A 70 -7.68 19.23 13.86
N THR A 71 -6.64 19.50 13.08
CA THR A 71 -6.57 20.66 12.17
C THR A 71 -6.82 20.31 10.70
N GLY A 72 -6.69 19.03 10.33
CA GLY A 72 -6.71 18.60 8.93
C GLY A 72 -5.45 18.97 8.14
N ARG A 73 -4.40 19.50 8.80
CA ARG A 73 -3.13 19.86 8.15
C ARG A 73 -2.28 18.63 7.88
N GLY A 74 -1.39 18.73 6.90
CA GLY A 74 -0.50 17.64 6.51
C GLY A 74 0.62 17.41 7.53
N VAL A 75 1.05 16.15 7.68
CA VAL A 75 2.17 15.78 8.57
C VAL A 75 3.45 16.52 8.19
N ALA A 76 3.78 16.58 6.89
CA ALA A 76 5.00 17.23 6.43
C ALA A 76 5.02 18.73 6.74
N GLU A 77 3.88 19.40 6.55
CA GLU A 77 3.69 20.81 6.87
C GLU A 77 3.93 21.09 8.36
N LEU A 78 3.30 20.30 9.24
CA LEU A 78 3.44 20.46 10.68
C LEU A 78 4.87 20.20 11.19
N VAL A 79 5.59 19.26 10.58
CA VAL A 79 6.99 18.94 10.92
C VAL A 79 7.92 20.09 10.53
N LEU A 80 7.69 20.74 9.38
CA LEU A 80 8.45 21.90 8.93
C LEU A 80 8.17 23.13 9.79
N ASP A 81 6.89 23.41 10.07
CA ASP A 81 6.47 24.54 10.88
C ASP A 81 7.08 24.51 12.28
N LYS A 82 7.15 23.32 12.88
CA LYS A 82 7.74 23.12 14.22
C LYS A 82 9.27 23.01 14.18
N GLY A 83 9.88 23.06 13.00
CA GLY A 83 11.33 22.98 12.84
C GLY A 83 11.94 21.65 13.31
N LEU A 84 11.17 20.56 13.30
CA LEU A 84 11.62 19.26 13.81
C LEU A 84 12.61 18.59 12.85
N LEU A 85 12.46 18.84 11.55
CA LEU A 85 13.37 18.36 10.51
C LEU A 85 13.52 19.42 9.39
N PRO A 86 14.70 19.51 8.75
CA PRO A 86 14.87 20.33 7.57
C PRO A 86 14.14 19.71 6.36
N ALA A 87 13.70 20.56 5.43
CA ALA A 87 12.93 20.14 4.26
C ALA A 87 13.61 19.06 3.40
N GLY A 88 14.94 19.13 3.25
CA GLY A 88 15.69 18.14 2.48
C GLY A 88 15.62 16.74 3.09
N SER A 89 15.80 16.62 4.41
CA SER A 89 15.68 15.34 5.11
C SER A 89 14.24 14.84 5.14
N LEU A 90 13.27 15.74 5.31
CA LEU A 90 11.86 15.37 5.32
C LEU A 90 11.40 14.80 3.98
N ASP A 91 11.79 15.43 2.87
CA ASP A 91 11.48 14.95 1.51
C ASP A 91 12.07 13.55 1.29
N GLU A 92 13.31 13.32 1.71
CA GLU A 92 13.96 12.02 1.57
C GLU A 92 13.26 10.92 2.39
N LEU A 93 12.89 11.24 3.64
CA LEU A 93 12.27 10.28 4.56
C LEU A 93 10.82 9.94 4.20
N LEU A 94 10.09 10.87 3.58
CA LEU A 94 8.70 10.68 3.18
C LEU A 94 8.53 10.17 1.75
N ARG A 95 9.63 9.86 1.04
CA ARG A 95 9.55 9.14 -0.24
C ARG A 95 8.87 7.79 -0.05
N LEU A 96 8.00 7.43 -1.00
CA LEU A 96 7.27 6.15 -0.99
C LEU A 96 8.21 4.95 -0.84
N GLU A 97 9.35 5.00 -1.51
CA GLU A 97 10.36 3.93 -1.47
C GLU A 97 11.06 3.81 -0.11
N ALA A 98 11.04 4.87 0.71
CA ALA A 98 11.60 4.88 2.06
C ALA A 98 10.59 4.37 3.10
N VAL A 99 9.29 4.64 2.90
CA VAL A 99 8.22 4.29 3.84
C VAL A 99 7.69 2.86 3.60
N VAL A 100 7.76 2.36 2.37
CA VAL A 100 7.31 1.01 2.04
C VAL A 100 8.48 0.03 2.17
N PRO A 101 8.42 -0.96 3.07
CA PRO A 101 9.46 -1.98 3.15
C PRO A 101 9.51 -2.77 1.83
N ARG A 102 10.72 -2.99 1.31
CA ARG A 102 10.89 -3.84 0.14
C ARG A 102 10.41 -5.25 0.49
N PRO A 103 9.65 -5.92 -0.40
CA PRO A 103 9.30 -7.32 -0.19
C PRO A 103 10.60 -8.11 0.00
N SER A 104 10.63 -8.98 1.02
CA SER A 104 11.76 -9.88 1.20
C SER A 104 11.91 -10.70 -0.09
N ARG A 105 13.16 -10.89 -0.52
CA ARG A 105 13.47 -11.78 -1.64
C ARG A 105 13.37 -13.26 -1.25
N ASP A 106 13.04 -13.53 0.01
CA ASP A 106 12.79 -14.89 0.45
C ASP A 106 11.63 -15.45 -0.38
N PRO A 107 11.76 -16.67 -0.93
CA PRO A 107 10.65 -17.32 -1.60
C PRO A 107 9.55 -17.46 -0.55
N VAL A 108 8.53 -16.60 -0.64
CA VAL A 108 7.34 -16.74 0.19
C VAL A 108 6.77 -18.11 -0.16
N THR A 109 6.80 -19.03 0.79
CA THR A 109 6.11 -20.31 0.65
C THR A 109 4.68 -19.99 0.21
N PRO A 110 4.25 -20.44 -0.99
CA PRO A 110 2.93 -20.15 -1.48
C PRO A 110 1.90 -20.50 -0.41
N TRP A 111 0.91 -19.64 -0.19
CA TRP A 111 -0.13 -19.85 0.82
C TRP A 111 -0.84 -21.22 0.66
N CYS A 112 -0.91 -21.74 -0.58
CA CYS A 112 -1.43 -23.07 -0.87
C CYS A 112 -0.59 -24.23 -0.30
N ASP A 113 0.72 -24.03 -0.12
CA ASP A 113 1.64 -25.03 0.42
C ASP A 113 1.64 -25.03 1.96
N VAL A 114 1.27 -23.90 2.57
CA VAL A 114 1.04 -23.79 4.02
C VAL A 114 -0.23 -24.54 4.41
N ILE A 115 -1.34 -24.35 3.68
CA ILE A 115 -2.64 -24.99 3.98
C ILE A 115 -2.56 -26.52 3.84
N ARG A 116 -1.75 -27.05 2.92
CA ARG A 116 -1.58 -28.52 2.74
C ARG A 116 -0.73 -29.18 3.83
N ARG A 117 -0.07 -28.41 4.70
CA ARG A 117 0.82 -28.93 5.75
C ARG A 117 0.15 -29.18 7.10
N ASP A 118 -1.15 -28.91 7.24
CA ASP A 118 -1.95 -29.35 8.40
C ASP A 118 -2.76 -30.60 8.04
N PRO A 119 -2.29 -31.81 8.41
CA PRO A 119 -3.09 -33.02 8.41
C PRO A 119 -3.62 -33.40 9.80
N ASP A 120 -3.60 -32.49 10.79
CA ASP A 120 -4.19 -32.70 12.12
C ASP A 120 -5.64 -32.19 12.22
#